data_AF-A0A2Z7BYP7-F1
#
_entry.id   AF-A0A2Z7BYP7-F1
#
_cell.length_a   1.000
_cell.length_b   1.000
_cell.length_c   1.000
_cell.angle_alpha   90.00
_cell.angle_beta   90.00
_cell.angle_gamma   90.00
#
_symmetry.space_group_name_H-M   'P 1'
#
loop_
_entity.id
_entity.type
_entity.pdbx_description
1 polymer ?
#
loop_
_entity_poly.entity_id
_entity_poly.type
_entity_poly.pdbx_seq_one_letter_code
_entity_poly.pdbx_strand_id
1 'polypeptide(L)'
;MLHRRRESTIGMVQRLSPSKEKSVAKIYAQSRNLKLRKACGWSFEIVDGDKSFAVDLSVMTCSCRAWQIYRLPCNHACAAIESKSLSLYDFCDKYFTVELYREAYKDILNPIPTFDMYESNLGLQIVINPPDVRSQPGRRRTQRIPSQVQTRVSKCGRCHRTGHNRCSCKKAMN
;
A
#
# COMPACT_ATOMS: atom_id res chain seq x y z
N MET A 1 -14.78 0.26 -3.94
CA MET A 1 -14.29 -0.70 -2.92
C MET A 1 -14.77 -0.34 -1.51
N LEU A 2 -14.59 0.91 -1.06
CA LEU A 2 -14.98 1.35 0.30
C LEU A 2 -16.50 1.43 0.51
N HIS A 3 -17.26 1.88 -0.51
CA HIS A 3 -18.72 1.83 -0.50
C HIS A 3 -19.27 0.43 -0.18
N ARG A 4 -18.79 -0.60 -0.90
CA ARG A 4 -19.17 -2.00 -0.65
C ARG A 4 -18.85 -2.42 0.79
N ARG A 5 -17.71 -2.00 1.35
CA ARG A 5 -17.33 -2.31 2.75
C ARG A 5 -18.30 -1.67 3.75
N ARG A 6 -18.75 -0.44 3.49
CA ARG A 6 -19.77 0.26 4.29
C ARG A 6 -21.11 -0.45 4.23
N GLU A 7 -21.61 -0.76 3.03
CA GLU A 7 -22.89 -1.46 2.85
C GLU A 7 -22.90 -2.83 3.53
N SER A 8 -21.79 -3.57 3.43
CA SER A 8 -21.68 -4.88 4.08
C SER A 8 -21.70 -4.81 5.60
N THR A 9 -21.45 -3.64 6.22
CA THR A 9 -21.60 -3.48 7.68
C THR A 9 -23.04 -3.49 8.16
N ILE A 10 -24.02 -3.20 7.29
CA ILE A 10 -25.44 -3.12 7.65
C ILE A 10 -25.93 -4.47 8.18
N GLY A 11 -25.49 -5.58 7.56
CA GLY A 11 -25.85 -6.93 7.98
C GLY A 11 -24.98 -7.52 9.11
N MET A 12 -23.98 -6.80 9.63
CA MET A 12 -23.08 -7.33 10.65
C MET A 12 -23.66 -7.15 12.05
N VAL A 13 -24.14 -8.23 12.67
CA VAL A 13 -24.73 -8.19 14.03
C VAL A 13 -23.83 -8.76 15.12
N GLN A 14 -22.71 -9.38 14.74
CA GLN A 14 -21.80 -10.06 15.67
C GLN A 14 -20.81 -9.06 16.30
N ARG A 15 -20.07 -9.50 17.33
CA ARG A 15 -19.11 -8.64 18.04
C ARG A 15 -17.88 -8.35 17.19
N LEU A 16 -17.38 -9.34 16.44
CA LEU A 16 -16.24 -9.21 15.53
C LEU A 16 -16.68 -9.23 14.08
N SER A 17 -15.81 -8.74 13.19
CA SER A 17 -16.04 -8.84 11.75
C SER A 17 -16.22 -10.31 11.32
N PRO A 18 -17.07 -10.61 10.31
CA PRO A 18 -17.40 -12.00 9.94
C PRO A 18 -16.20 -12.90 9.63
N SER A 19 -15.11 -12.34 9.08
CA SER A 19 -13.88 -13.08 8.83
C SER A 19 -13.16 -13.48 10.13
N LYS A 20 -13.20 -12.61 11.14
CA LYS A 20 -12.56 -12.84 12.43
C LYS A 20 -13.40 -13.76 13.31
N GLU A 21 -14.73 -13.69 13.21
CA GLU A 21 -15.64 -14.66 13.83
C GLU A 21 -15.35 -16.10 13.36
N LYS A 22 -15.19 -16.31 12.05
CA LYS A 22 -14.76 -17.61 11.50
C LYS A 22 -13.40 -18.05 12.05
N SER A 23 -12.47 -17.10 12.22
CA SER A 23 -11.14 -17.39 12.77
C SER A 23 -11.24 -17.83 14.23
N VAL A 24 -12.04 -17.12 15.03
CA VAL A 24 -12.31 -17.44 16.44
C VAL A 24 -12.98 -18.81 16.59
N ALA A 25 -13.98 -19.13 15.76
CA ALA A 25 -14.61 -20.46 15.77
C ALA A 25 -13.60 -21.58 15.49
N LYS A 26 -12.66 -21.36 14.56
CA LYS A 26 -11.57 -22.31 14.28
C LYS A 26 -10.61 -22.45 15.46
N ILE A 27 -10.20 -21.33 16.07
CA ILE A 27 -9.35 -21.32 17.26
C ILE A 27 -10.00 -22.11 18.39
N TYR A 28 -11.30 -21.89 18.62
CA TYR A 28 -12.07 -22.60 19.65
C TYR A 28 -12.15 -24.11 19.37
N ALA A 29 -12.38 -24.52 18.13
CA ALA A 29 -12.36 -25.94 17.76
C ALA A 29 -10.99 -26.60 18.02
N GLN A 30 -9.90 -25.86 17.79
CA GLN A 30 -8.53 -26.33 17.99
C GLN A 30 -8.11 -26.36 19.47
N SER A 31 -8.75 -25.59 20.36
CA SER A 31 -8.39 -25.56 21.78
C SER A 31 -8.95 -26.74 22.58
N ARG A 32 -10.03 -27.38 22.12
CA ARG A 32 -10.78 -28.42 22.86
C ARG A 32 -9.97 -29.61 23.35
N ASN A 33 -8.88 -29.96 22.64
CA ASN A 33 -8.06 -31.13 22.97
C ASN A 33 -6.79 -30.77 23.75
N LEU A 34 -6.60 -29.49 24.08
CA LEU A 34 -5.44 -29.02 24.81
C LEU A 34 -5.59 -29.28 26.30
N LYS A 35 -4.48 -29.62 26.98
CA LYS A 35 -4.49 -29.92 28.40
C LYS A 35 -3.82 -28.81 29.19
N LEU A 36 -4.49 -28.33 30.22
CA LEU A 36 -3.89 -27.37 31.16
C LEU A 36 -3.05 -28.14 32.19
N ARG A 37 -1.74 -27.85 32.25
CA ARG A 37 -0.80 -28.52 33.16
C ARG A 37 -0.60 -27.75 34.46
N LYS A 38 -0.46 -26.43 34.38
CA LYS A 38 -0.30 -25.54 35.54
C LYS A 38 -1.06 -24.24 35.32
N ALA A 39 -1.58 -23.67 36.40
CA ALA A 39 -2.17 -22.35 36.43
C ALA A 39 -1.78 -21.63 37.74
N CYS A 40 -1.33 -20.38 37.62
CA CYS A 40 -1.05 -19.51 38.76
C CYS A 40 -1.50 -18.09 38.40
N GLY A 41 -2.56 -17.60 39.06
CA GLY A 41 -3.13 -16.28 38.76
C GLY A 41 -3.60 -16.18 37.30
N TRP A 42 -2.88 -15.40 36.49
CA TRP A 42 -3.13 -15.17 35.06
C TRP A 42 -2.12 -15.87 34.14
N SER A 43 -1.18 -16.63 34.71
CA SER A 43 -0.18 -17.43 33.98
C SER A 43 -0.58 -18.90 33.92
N PHE A 44 -0.41 -19.49 32.74
CA PHE A 44 -0.85 -20.84 32.42
C PHE A 44 0.20 -21.59 31.61
N GLU A 45 0.23 -22.89 31.81
CA GLU A 45 1.02 -23.82 31.03
C GLU A 45 0.08 -24.80 30.32
N ILE A 46 0.02 -24.69 29.00
CA ILE A 46 -0.86 -25.48 28.14
C ILE A 46 -0.04 -26.51 27.37
N VAL A 47 -0.45 -27.77 27.43
CA VAL A 47 0.17 -28.89 26.72
C VAL A 47 -0.59 -29.13 25.42
N ASP A 48 0.17 -29.16 24.33
CA ASP A 48 -0.29 -29.37 22.96
C ASP A 48 0.64 -30.41 22.31
N GLY A 49 0.18 -31.67 22.27
CA GLY A 49 1.02 -32.82 21.95
C GLY A 49 2.18 -32.96 22.95
N ASP A 50 3.40 -33.08 22.43
CA ASP A 50 4.63 -33.24 23.23
C ASP A 50 5.25 -31.92 23.69
N LYS A 51 4.61 -30.78 23.39
CA LYS A 51 5.12 -29.45 23.71
C LYS A 51 4.25 -28.77 24.77
N SER A 52 4.87 -27.90 25.56
CA SER A 52 4.17 -27.01 26.49
C SER A 52 4.38 -25.56 26.11
N PHE A 53 3.30 -24.78 26.24
CA PHE A 53 3.26 -23.37 25.90
C PHE A 53 2.86 -22.56 27.13
N ALA A 54 3.71 -21.60 27.50
CA ALA A 54 3.37 -20.58 28.47
C ALA A 54 2.38 -19.58 27.86
N VAL A 55 1.31 -19.29 28.58
CA VAL A 55 0.29 -18.27 28.25
C VAL A 55 0.18 -17.34 29.46
N ASP A 56 0.19 -16.03 29.21
CA ASP A 56 -0.10 -15.03 30.23
C ASP A 56 -1.25 -14.15 29.74
N LEU A 57 -2.39 -14.29 30.40
CA LEU A 57 -3.61 -13.55 30.07
C LEU A 57 -3.57 -12.09 30.52
N SER A 58 -2.73 -11.74 31.52
CA SER A 58 -2.64 -10.36 32.03
C SER A 58 -2.00 -9.41 31.02
N VAL A 59 -1.01 -9.91 30.28
CA VAL A 59 -0.32 -9.19 29.21
C VAL A 59 -0.71 -9.68 27.82
N MET A 60 -1.70 -10.58 27.73
CA MET A 60 -2.24 -11.13 26.48
C MET A 60 -1.15 -11.76 25.58
N THR A 61 -0.31 -12.63 26.15
CA THR A 61 0.79 -13.27 25.43
C THR A 61 0.70 -14.79 25.44
N CYS A 62 1.23 -15.40 24.38
CA CYS A 62 1.55 -16.82 24.35
C CYS A 62 2.95 -17.04 23.78
N SER A 63 3.67 -18.01 24.33
CA SER A 63 4.98 -18.46 23.84
C SER A 63 4.95 -18.97 22.39
N CYS A 64 3.80 -19.39 21.86
CA CYS A 64 3.66 -19.74 20.43
C CYS A 64 3.70 -18.52 19.49
N ARG A 65 3.69 -17.29 20.04
CA ARG A 65 3.74 -15.99 19.33
C ARG A 65 2.55 -15.68 18.41
N ALA A 66 1.66 -16.64 18.14
CA ALA A 66 0.52 -16.44 17.26
C ALA A 66 -0.42 -15.34 17.78
N TRP A 67 -0.64 -15.24 19.09
CA TRP A 67 -1.51 -14.21 19.66
C TRP A 67 -0.98 -12.79 19.38
N GLN A 68 0.32 -12.59 19.55
CA GLN A 68 0.98 -11.30 19.35
C GLN A 68 1.02 -10.90 17.87
N ILE A 69 1.18 -11.88 16.98
CA ILE A 69 1.24 -11.66 15.53
C ILE A 69 -0.16 -11.38 14.96
N TYR A 70 -1.13 -12.25 15.25
CA TYR A 70 -2.46 -12.19 14.66
C TYR A 70 -3.44 -11.31 15.42
N ARG A 71 -3.07 -10.86 16.63
CA ARG A 71 -3.90 -10.02 17.51
C ARG A 71 -5.23 -10.66 17.90
N LEU A 72 -5.31 -11.98 17.77
CA LEU A 72 -6.41 -12.83 18.23
C LEU A 72 -5.81 -13.90 19.15
N PRO A 73 -6.51 -14.33 20.20
CA PRO A 73 -6.07 -15.45 21.03
C PRO A 73 -5.72 -16.67 20.16
N CYS A 74 -4.58 -17.30 20.39
CA CYS A 74 -4.28 -18.59 19.78
C CYS A 74 -5.09 -19.71 20.45
N ASN A 75 -5.03 -20.94 19.92
CA ASN A 75 -5.67 -22.11 20.54
C ASN A 75 -5.21 -22.34 21.99
N HIS A 76 -3.92 -22.11 22.31
CA HIS A 76 -3.41 -22.20 23.69
C HIS A 76 -4.02 -21.14 24.60
N ALA A 77 -4.09 -19.89 24.12
CA ALA A 77 -4.71 -18.79 24.85
C ALA A 77 -6.20 -19.03 25.09
N CYS A 78 -6.89 -19.55 24.07
CA CYS A 78 -8.29 -19.93 24.16
C CYS A 78 -8.54 -20.96 25.27
N ALA A 79 -7.70 -22.01 25.35
CA ALA A 79 -7.79 -22.99 26.44
C ALA A 79 -7.57 -22.36 27.83
N ALA A 80 -6.62 -21.43 27.96
CA ALA A 80 -6.38 -20.71 29.21
C ALA A 80 -7.56 -19.81 29.60
N ILE A 81 -8.14 -19.08 28.64
CA ILE A 81 -9.31 -18.21 28.83
C ILE A 81 -10.53 -19.03 29.27
N GLU A 82 -10.79 -20.15 28.59
CA GLU A 82 -11.89 -21.07 28.91
C GLU A 82 -11.73 -21.68 30.31
N SER A 83 -10.50 -21.97 30.74
CA SER A 83 -10.23 -22.45 32.11
C SER A 83 -10.62 -21.46 33.22
N LYS A 84 -10.70 -20.17 32.91
CA LYS A 84 -11.19 -19.12 33.83
C LYS A 84 -12.66 -18.76 33.59
N SER A 85 -13.36 -19.47 32.71
CA SER A 85 -14.73 -19.15 32.27
C SER A 85 -14.89 -17.72 31.76
N LEU A 86 -13.86 -17.18 31.12
CA LEU A 86 -13.87 -15.83 30.56
C LEU A 86 -14.30 -15.85 29.09
N SER A 87 -14.80 -14.73 28.59
CA SER A 87 -15.17 -14.59 27.19
C SER A 87 -13.95 -14.38 26.31
N LEU A 88 -13.77 -15.22 25.30
CA LEU A 88 -12.69 -15.10 24.31
C LEU A 88 -12.70 -13.76 23.58
N TYR A 89 -13.88 -13.16 23.41
CA TYR A 89 -14.05 -11.87 22.75
C TYR A 89 -13.40 -10.71 23.51
N ASP A 90 -13.28 -10.80 24.84
CA ASP A 90 -12.63 -9.77 25.66
C ASP A 90 -11.10 -9.77 25.47
N PHE A 91 -10.57 -10.83 24.88
CA PHE A 91 -9.16 -11.03 24.59
C PHE A 91 -8.82 -10.84 23.09
N CYS A 92 -9.80 -10.48 22.28
CA CYS A 92 -9.62 -10.12 20.88
C CYS A 92 -9.29 -8.63 20.75
N ASP A 93 -8.41 -8.27 19.81
CA ASP A 93 -8.07 -6.87 19.58
C ASP A 93 -9.29 -6.08 19.07
N LYS A 94 -9.48 -4.87 19.61
CA LYS A 94 -10.59 -3.97 19.29
C LYS A 94 -10.65 -3.62 17.82
N TYR A 95 -9.54 -3.67 17.09
CA TYR A 95 -9.50 -3.41 15.65
C TYR A 95 -10.29 -4.41 14.81
N PHE A 96 -10.70 -5.54 15.39
CA PHE A 96 -11.52 -6.54 14.72
C PHE A 96 -13.00 -6.43 15.03
N THR A 97 -13.42 -5.51 15.91
CA THR A 97 -14.85 -5.35 16.24
C THR A 97 -15.62 -4.77 15.07
N VAL A 98 -16.89 -5.16 14.96
CA VAL A 98 -17.79 -4.57 13.95
C VAL A 98 -17.96 -3.08 14.18
N GLU A 99 -17.98 -2.64 15.45
CA GLU A 99 -18.07 -1.24 15.85
C GLU A 99 -16.95 -0.40 15.25
N LEU A 100 -15.69 -0.79 15.48
CA LEU A 100 -14.55 -0.03 14.96
C LEU A 100 -14.43 -0.14 13.44
N TYR A 101 -14.82 -1.29 12.87
CA TYR A 101 -14.91 -1.44 11.42
C TYR A 101 -15.94 -0.47 10.82
N ARG A 102 -17.13 -0.34 11.43
CA ARG A 102 -18.15 0.63 11.01
C ARG A 102 -17.64 2.05 11.11
N GLU A 103 -17.00 2.39 12.22
CA GLU A 103 -16.43 3.71 12.42
C GLU A 103 -15.38 4.06 11.35
N ALA A 104 -14.51 3.10 11.02
CA ALA A 104 -13.48 3.28 9.99
C ALA A 104 -14.03 3.47 8.57
N TYR A 105 -15.23 2.95 8.26
CA TYR A 105 -15.86 3.04 6.94
C TYR A 105 -17.17 3.82 6.94
N LYS A 106 -17.42 4.65 7.98
CA LYS A 106 -18.69 5.38 8.14
C LYS A 106 -18.88 6.43 7.05
N ASP A 107 -17.78 7.05 6.62
CA ASP A 107 -17.77 8.18 5.72
C ASP A 107 -17.89 7.73 4.26
N ILE A 108 -18.58 8.55 3.47
CA ILE A 108 -18.71 8.35 2.04
C ILE A 108 -17.54 9.04 1.36
N LEU A 109 -16.75 8.27 0.61
CA LEU A 109 -15.86 8.89 -0.37
C LEU A 109 -16.68 9.31 -1.57
N ASN A 110 -16.78 10.62 -1.77
CA ASN A 110 -17.35 11.15 -2.98
C ASN A 110 -16.50 10.74 -4.19
N PRO A 111 -17.12 10.43 -5.34
CA PRO A 111 -16.38 10.21 -6.56
C PRO A 111 -15.51 11.43 -6.86
N ILE A 112 -14.27 11.20 -7.28
CA ILE A 112 -13.41 12.27 -7.78
C ILE A 112 -14.09 12.79 -9.06
N PRO A 113 -14.42 14.08 -9.15
CA PRO A 113 -15.02 14.63 -10.36
C PRO A 113 -14.13 14.33 -11.56
N THR A 114 -14.72 13.76 -12.61
CA THR A 114 -14.06 13.65 -13.90
C THR A 114 -14.09 15.01 -14.61
N PHE A 115 -13.25 15.19 -15.63
CA PHE A 115 -13.08 16.49 -16.30
C PHE A 115 -14.40 17.06 -16.88
N ASP A 116 -15.29 16.17 -17.31
CA ASP A 116 -16.65 16.44 -17.79
C ASP A 116 -17.66 16.76 -16.68
N MET A 117 -17.38 16.40 -15.43
CA MET A 117 -18.20 16.77 -14.25
C MET A 117 -17.74 18.08 -13.60
N TYR A 118 -16.68 18.71 -14.11
CA TYR A 118 -16.34 20.07 -13.73
C TYR A 118 -17.37 21.00 -14.39
N GLU A 119 -18.45 21.32 -13.65
CA GLU A 119 -19.18 22.54 -13.96
C GLU A 119 -18.15 23.67 -14.04
N SER A 120 -18.19 24.44 -15.12
CA SER A 120 -17.31 25.59 -15.34
C SER A 120 -17.61 26.75 -14.37
N ASN A 121 -18.04 26.43 -13.16
CA ASN A 121 -18.26 27.33 -12.05
C ASN A 121 -16.96 27.47 -11.28
N LEU A 122 -16.03 28.24 -11.83
CA LEU A 122 -15.09 29.03 -11.07
C LEU A 122 -14.66 30.17 -11.98
N GLY A 123 -15.22 31.37 -11.76
CA GLY A 123 -14.60 32.64 -12.16
C GLY A 123 -13.22 32.88 -11.54
N LEU A 124 -12.56 31.82 -11.04
CA LEU A 124 -11.18 31.76 -10.63
C LEU A 124 -10.44 30.98 -11.72
N GLN A 125 -9.92 31.72 -12.69
CA GLN A 125 -8.93 31.20 -13.62
C GLN A 125 -7.65 30.95 -12.83
N ILE A 126 -7.54 29.76 -12.21
CA ILE A 126 -6.34 29.37 -11.46
C ILE A 126 -5.25 29.12 -12.50
N VAL A 127 -4.42 30.12 -12.73
CA VAL A 127 -3.22 29.99 -13.56
C VAL A 127 -2.20 29.18 -12.76
N ILE A 128 -2.09 27.90 -13.08
CA ILE A 128 -1.02 27.04 -12.55
C ILE A 128 0.26 27.37 -13.33
N ASN A 129 1.12 28.20 -12.73
CA ASN A 129 2.43 28.46 -13.29
C ASN A 129 3.33 27.22 -13.12
N PRO A 130 4.25 26.97 -14.07
CA PRO A 130 5.28 25.96 -13.86
C PRO A 130 6.06 26.28 -12.58
N PRO A 131 6.52 25.26 -11.83
CA PRO A 131 7.37 25.49 -10.67
C PRO A 131 8.58 26.34 -11.07
N ASP A 132 8.97 27.26 -10.19
CA ASP A 132 10.10 28.15 -10.44
C ASP A 132 11.42 27.36 -10.33
N VAL A 133 11.78 26.70 -11.44
CA VAL A 133 12.99 25.90 -11.54
C VAL A 133 14.07 26.73 -12.22
N ARG A 134 15.16 26.99 -11.50
CA ARG A 134 16.37 27.57 -12.10
C ARG A 134 16.87 26.63 -13.21
N SER A 135 16.94 27.15 -14.44
CA SER A 135 17.61 26.44 -15.53
C SER A 135 19.07 26.22 -15.12
N GLN A 136 19.55 24.97 -15.18
CA GLN A 136 20.96 24.70 -14.92
C GLN A 136 21.84 25.49 -15.91
N PRO A 137 22.97 26.06 -15.47
CA PRO A 137 23.90 26.72 -16.36
C PRO A 137 24.44 25.72 -17.39
N GLY A 138 24.24 25.99 -18.68
CA GLY A 138 24.72 25.14 -19.76
C GLY A 138 23.92 25.24 -21.05
N ARG A 139 24.51 24.76 -22.14
CA ARG A 139 23.87 24.75 -23.47
C ARG A 139 22.73 23.72 -23.47
N ARG A 140 21.50 24.17 -23.70
CA ARG A 140 20.36 23.26 -23.92
C ARG A 140 20.69 22.32 -25.07
N ARG A 141 20.60 21.01 -24.82
CA ARG A 141 20.85 19.99 -25.84
C ARG A 141 19.85 20.19 -26.98
N THR A 142 20.33 20.46 -28.18
CA THR A 142 19.46 20.55 -29.36
C THR A 142 18.93 19.15 -29.65
N GLN A 143 17.62 18.99 -29.86
CA GLN A 143 16.94 17.72 -30.21
C GLN A 143 17.41 17.11 -31.55
N ARG A 144 18.32 17.78 -32.27
CA ARG A 144 18.77 17.36 -33.60
C ARG A 144 19.78 16.22 -33.51
N ILE A 145 19.39 15.05 -34.01
CA ILE A 145 20.29 13.93 -34.30
C ILE A 145 20.66 14.02 -35.79
N PRO A 146 21.93 14.27 -36.18
CA PRO A 146 22.33 14.26 -37.58
C PRO A 146 22.33 12.82 -38.14
N SER A 147 21.76 12.62 -39.33
CA SER A 147 21.80 11.34 -40.04
C SER A 147 23.20 11.03 -40.61
N GLN A 148 23.53 9.74 -40.77
CA GLN A 148 24.87 9.24 -41.14
C GLN A 148 25.39 9.70 -42.52
N VAL A 149 24.53 10.13 -43.45
CA VAL A 149 24.95 10.58 -44.79
C VAL A 149 24.56 12.04 -44.99
N GLN A 150 25.46 12.94 -44.59
CA GLN A 150 25.48 14.31 -45.08
C GLN A 150 26.72 14.50 -45.93
N THR A 151 26.67 14.10 -47.20
CA THR A 151 27.66 14.52 -48.19
C THR A 151 27.48 16.01 -48.44
N ARG A 152 28.23 16.84 -47.71
CA ARG A 152 28.29 18.27 -47.98
C ARG A 152 28.91 18.45 -49.37
N VAL A 153 28.10 18.87 -50.34
CA VAL A 153 28.62 19.25 -51.66
C VAL A 153 29.47 20.50 -51.48
N SER A 154 30.79 20.35 -51.66
CA SER A 154 31.72 21.46 -51.53
C SER A 154 31.54 22.43 -52.70
N LYS A 155 31.48 23.73 -52.37
CA LYS A 155 31.46 24.82 -53.34
C LYS A 155 32.84 25.45 -53.41
N CYS A 156 33.27 25.85 -54.59
CA CYS A 156 34.51 26.58 -54.79
C CYS A 156 34.49 27.89 -54.00
N GLY A 157 35.50 28.14 -53.15
CA GLY A 157 35.57 29.37 -52.36
C GLY A 157 35.74 30.67 -53.16
N ARG A 158 36.06 30.61 -54.46
CA ARG A 158 36.22 31.79 -55.33
C ARG A 158 34.97 32.10 -56.17
N CYS A 159 34.33 31.09 -56.74
CA CYS A 159 33.17 31.28 -57.64
C CYS A 159 31.85 30.72 -57.09
N HIS A 160 31.89 30.05 -55.93
CA HIS A 160 30.76 29.43 -55.25
C HIS A 160 29.98 28.36 -56.05
N ARG A 161 30.54 27.90 -57.18
CA ARG A 161 30.00 26.76 -57.94
C ARG A 161 30.56 25.44 -57.43
N THR A 162 29.78 24.37 -57.57
CA THR A 162 30.16 23.00 -57.19
C THR A 162 30.96 22.33 -58.31
N GLY A 163 31.57 21.18 -58.02
CA GLY A 163 32.30 20.37 -59.02
C GLY A 163 33.79 20.70 -59.21
N HIS A 164 34.29 21.75 -58.55
CA HIS A 164 35.72 22.06 -58.49
C HIS A 164 36.06 22.82 -57.20
N ASN A 165 37.33 22.88 -56.84
CA ASN A 165 37.80 23.61 -55.67
C ASN A 165 38.47 24.94 -56.06
N ARG A 166 38.90 25.74 -55.08
CA ARG A 166 39.52 27.05 -55.34
C ARG A 166 40.81 26.93 -56.17
N CYS A 167 41.56 25.85 -56.01
CA CYS A 167 42.84 25.64 -56.71
C CYS A 167 42.64 25.37 -58.21
N SER A 168 41.59 24.65 -58.58
CA SER A 168 41.24 24.37 -59.99
C SER A 168 40.28 25.40 -60.60
N CYS A 169 40.04 26.53 -59.92
CA CYS A 169 39.10 27.53 -60.38
C CYS A 169 39.70 28.39 -61.50
N LYS A 170 39.10 28.30 -62.69
CA LYS A 170 39.46 29.11 -63.87
C LYS A 170 38.93 30.55 -63.84
N LYS A 171 38.18 30.94 -62.80
CA LYS A 171 37.73 32.33 -62.62
C LYS A 171 38.93 33.17 -62.19
N ALA A 172 39.20 34.26 -62.90
CA ALA A 172 40.26 35.22 -62.58
C ALA A 172 40.14 35.69 -61.12
N MET A 173 41.29 35.92 -60.48
CA MET A 173 41.34 36.54 -59.17
C MET A 173 41.05 38.03 -59.35
N ASN A 174 39.96 38.51 -58.76
CA ASN A 174 39.83 39.93 -58.44
C ASN A 174 40.59 40.19 -57.14
#